data_AF-A0A7R7ELN7-F1
#
_entry.id   AF-A0A7R7ELN7-F1
#
_cell.length_a   1.000
_cell.length_b   1.000
_cell.length_c   1.000
_cell.angle_alpha   90.00
_cell.angle_beta   90.00
_cell.angle_gamma   90.00
#
_symmetry.space_group_name_H-M   'P 1'
#
loop_
_entity.id
_entity.type
_entity.pdbx_description
1 polymer ?
#
loop_
_entity_poly.entity_id
_entity_poly.type
_entity_poly.pdbx_seq_one_letter_code
_entity_poly.pdbx_strand_id
1 'polypeptide(L)'
;MGSLITNALYIFFVVLEIILFTYIIISWLPLSPKIKNICLTLVDPMLEPIRYFLNHSIFKTRNIDFAPIIAFIIISYLQQFFAS
;
A
#
# COMPACT_ATOMS: atom_id res chain seq x y z
N MET A 1 0.73 3.58 28.77
CA MET A 1 0.94 4.69 27.82
C MET A 1 1.46 4.18 26.47
N GLY A 2 2.49 3.32 26.41
CA GLY A 2 2.97 2.74 25.15
C GLY A 2 1.93 1.91 24.38
N SER A 3 1.03 1.21 25.08
CA SER A 3 0.02 0.33 24.48
C SER A 3 -1.07 1.03 23.65
N LEU A 4 -1.41 2.28 23.96
CA LEU A 4 -2.43 3.02 23.20
C LEU A 4 -1.88 3.49 21.85
N ILE A 5 -0.62 3.92 21.84
CA ILE A 5 0.05 4.41 20.63
C ILE A 5 0.33 3.24 19.69
N THR A 6 0.85 2.12 20.20
CA THR A 6 1.06 0.92 19.38
C THR A 6 -0.25 0.38 18.83
N ASN A 7 -1.32 0.36 19.62
CA ASN A 7 -2.64 -0.09 19.13
C ASN A 7 -3.23 0.86 18.07
N ALA A 8 -3.08 2.18 18.24
CA ALA A 8 -3.51 3.15 17.24
C ALA A 8 -2.74 2.99 15.92
N LEU A 9 -1.42 2.80 16.00
CA LEU A 9 -0.58 2.53 14.82
C LEU A 9 -0.95 1.21 14.15
N TYR A 10 -1.19 0.15 14.93
CA TYR A 10 -1.65 -1.14 14.41
C TYR A 10 -2.95 -0.97 13.61
N ILE A 11 -3.97 -0.33 14.20
CA ILE A 11 -5.26 -0.07 13.52
C ILE A 11 -5.03 0.76 12.25
N PHE A 12 -4.16 1.77 12.28
CA PHE A 12 -3.82 2.58 11.12
C PHE A 12 -3.23 1.72 9.98
N PHE A 13 -2.25 0.87 10.27
CA PHE A 13 -1.67 -0.03 9.26
C PHE A 13 -2.67 -1.07 8.74
N VAL A 14 -3.60 -1.55 9.57
CA VAL A 14 -4.69 -2.44 9.14
C VAL A 14 -5.61 -1.73 8.15
N VAL A 15 -5.99 -0.49 8.42
CA VAL A 15 -6.82 0.31 7.50
C VAL A 15 -6.08 0.52 6.17
N LEU A 16 -4.78 0.84 6.21
CA LEU A 16 -3.97 0.99 5.00
C LEU A 16 -3.90 -0.29 4.18
N GLU A 17 -3.70 -1.44 4.83
CA GLU A 17 -3.70 -2.75 4.16
C GLU A 17 -5.02 -3.03 3.45
N ILE A 18 -6.15 -2.75 4.09
CA ILE A 18 -7.48 -2.94 3.49
C ILE A 18 -7.66 -2.04 2.26
N ILE A 19 -7.24 -0.77 2.34
CA ILE A 19 -7.31 0.15 1.19
C ILE A 19 -6.43 -0.36 0.05
N LEU A 20 -5.23 -0.84 0.35
CA LEU A 20 -4.27 -1.31 -0.64
C LEU A 20 -4.73 -2.61 -1.31
N PHE A 21 -5.30 -3.53 -0.53
CA PHE A 21 -5.92 -4.74 -1.02
C PHE A 21 -7.13 -4.43 -1.92
N THR A 22 -7.97 -3.48 -1.51
CA THR A 22 -9.10 -2.99 -2.31
C THR A 22 -8.61 -2.38 -3.63
N TYR A 23 -7.52 -1.61 -3.60
CA TYR A 23 -6.90 -1.06 -4.80
C TYR A 23 -6.39 -2.15 -5.75
N ILE A 24 -5.74 -3.20 -5.25
CA ILE A 24 -5.27 -4.33 -6.07
C ILE A 24 -6.46 -5.02 -6.75
N ILE A 25 -7.53 -5.30 -6.01
CA ILE A 25 -8.77 -5.89 -6.56
C ILE A 25 -9.38 -4.97 -7.63
N ILE A 26 -9.54 -3.68 -7.34
CA ILE A 26 -10.09 -2.69 -8.28
C ILE A 26 -9.21 -2.56 -9.52
N SER A 27 -7.89 -2.71 -9.39
CA SER A 27 -6.97 -2.65 -10.52
C SER A 27 -7.12 -3.86 -11.45
N TRP A 28 -7.61 -5.00 -10.95
CA TRP A 28 -7.87 -6.19 -11.75
C TRP A 28 -9.28 -6.21 -12.33
N LEU A 29 -10.26 -5.57 -11.67
CA LEU A 29 -11.59 -5.40 -12.24
C LEU A 29 -11.63 -4.27 -13.29
N PRO A 30 -12.41 -4.43 -14.39
CA PRO A 30 -12.65 -3.39 -15.37
C PRO A 30 -13.67 -2.35 -14.85
N LEU A 31 -13.34 -1.70 -13.73
CA LEU A 31 -14.16 -0.64 -13.12
C LEU A 31 -13.98 0.69 -13.85
N SER A 32 -14.92 1.61 -13.62
CA SER A 32 -14.85 2.94 -14.22
C SER A 32 -13.54 3.65 -13.85
N PRO A 33 -12.90 4.38 -14.79
CA PRO A 33 -11.61 5.03 -14.55
C PRO A 33 -11.68 6.09 -13.42
N LYS A 34 -12.87 6.65 -13.15
CA LYS A 34 -13.10 7.59 -12.05
C LYS A 34 -12.91 6.94 -10.68
N ILE A 35 -13.49 5.76 -10.47
CA ILE A 35 -13.37 5.02 -9.21
C ILE A 35 -11.91 4.59 -8.99
N LYS A 36 -11.27 4.10 -10.06
CA LYS A 36 -9.85 3.73 -10.02
C LYS A 36 -8.97 4.93 -9.67
N ASN A 37 -9.21 6.11 -10.25
CA ASN A 37 -8.45 7.32 -9.93
C ASN A 37 -8.63 7.77 -8.48
N ILE A 38 -9.84 7.70 -7.93
CA ILE A 38 -10.09 8.06 -6.52
C ILE A 38 -9.29 7.14 -5.58
N CYS A 39 -9.31 5.83 -5.84
CA CYS A 39 -8.49 4.90 -5.08
C CYS A 39 -6.99 5.16 -5.29
N LEU A 40 -6.55 5.44 -6.51
CA LEU A 40 -5.16 5.81 -6.81
C LEU A 40 -4.72 7.03 -6.02
N THR A 41 -5.51 8.10 -5.97
CA THR A 41 -5.16 9.31 -5.20
C THR A 41 -5.01 9.02 -3.70
N LEU A 42 -5.76 8.06 -3.15
CA LEU A 42 -5.64 7.67 -1.74
C LEU A 42 -4.38 6.86 -1.46
N VAL A 43 -3.98 5.97 -2.36
CA VAL A 43 -2.83 5.06 -2.16
C VAL A 43 -1.52 5.63 -2.73
N ASP A 44 -1.59 6.57 -3.67
CA ASP A 44 -0.44 7.25 -4.29
C ASP A 44 0.56 7.83 -3.28
N PRO A 45 0.19 8.55 -2.20
CA PRO A 45 1.19 9.05 -1.25
C PRO A 45 2.03 7.94 -0.61
N MET A 46 1.53 6.70 -0.58
CA MET A 46 2.28 5.53 -0.13
C MET A 46 3.03 4.84 -1.27
N LEU A 47 2.43 4.76 -2.46
CA LEU A 47 3.02 4.07 -3.61
C LEU A 47 4.11 4.88 -4.27
N GLU A 48 4.03 6.21 -4.28
CA GLU A 48 5.02 7.11 -4.88
C GLU A 48 6.44 6.91 -4.32
N PRO A 49 6.68 6.93 -3.00
CA PRO A 49 8.02 6.65 -2.48
C PRO A 49 8.49 5.24 -2.82
N ILE A 50 7.59 4.25 -2.78
CA ILE A 50 7.92 2.85 -3.14
C ILE A 50 8.28 2.74 -4.62
N ARG A 51 7.53 3.40 -5.51
CA ARG A 51 7.82 3.51 -6.94
C ARG A 51 9.15 4.21 -7.18
N TYR A 52 9.45 5.26 -6.43
CA TYR A 52 10.73 5.97 -6.50
C TYR A 52 11.90 5.01 -6.19
N PHE A 53 11.81 4.24 -5.10
CA PHE A 53 12.82 3.24 -4.76
C PHE A 53 12.92 2.12 -5.80
N LEU A 54 11.79 1.64 -6.32
CA LEU A 54 11.78 0.57 -7.33
C LEU A 54 12.40 1.00 -8.65
N ASN A 55 12.12 2.23 -9.08
CA ASN A 55 12.70 2.83 -10.29
C ASN A 55 14.21 3.01 -10.19
N HIS A 56 14.75 3.07 -8.97
CA HIS A 56 16.18 3.14 -8.69
C HIS A 56 16.84 1.76 -8.45
N SER A 57 16.08 0.67 -8.55
CA SER A 57 16.54 -0.69 -8.27
C SER A 57 16.53 -1.58 -9.53
N ILE A 58 16.99 -2.82 -9.37
CA ILE A 58 16.88 -3.89 -10.39
C ILE A 58 15.43 -4.23 -10.78
N PHE A 59 14.44 -3.82 -9.98
CA PHE A 59 13.01 -4.03 -10.23
C PHE A 59 12.36 -2.96 -11.11
N LYS A 60 13.15 -2.14 -11.81
CA LYS A 60 12.63 -1.16 -12.77
C LYS A 60 11.94 -1.87 -13.94
N THR A 61 10.62 -2.00 -13.88
CA THR A 61 9.80 -2.57 -14.96
C THR A 61 8.98 -1.49 -15.65
N ARG A 62 9.03 -1.49 -16.99
CA ARG A 62 8.36 -0.48 -17.83
C ARG A 62 6.84 -0.63 -17.87
N ASN A 63 6.32 -1.83 -17.66
CA ASN A 63 4.91 -2.16 -17.87
C ASN A 63 4.19 -2.75 -16.65
N ILE A 64 4.92 -3.10 -15.58
CA ILE A 64 4.34 -3.76 -14.40
C ILE A 64 4.63 -2.89 -13.19
N ASP A 65 3.59 -2.38 -12.55
CA ASP A 65 3.69 -1.70 -11.27
C ASP A 65 3.73 -2.75 -10.15
N PHE A 66 4.94 -3.10 -9.69
CA PHE A 66 5.12 -3.95 -8.49
C PHE A 66 4.94 -3.18 -7.17
N ALA A 67 4.83 -1.86 -7.23
CA ALA A 67 4.69 -1.00 -6.06
C ALA A 67 3.54 -1.41 -5.12
N PRO A 68 2.34 -1.78 -5.60
CA PRO A 68 1.26 -2.22 -4.71
C PRO A 68 1.59 -3.50 -3.94
N ILE A 69 2.23 -4.46 -4.60
CA ILE A 69 2.63 -5.73 -3.95
C ILE A 69 3.70 -5.46 -2.88
N ILE A 70 4.67 -4.61 -3.21
CA ILE A 70 5.74 -4.26 -2.27
C ILE A 70 5.21 -3.43 -1.10
N ALA A 71 4.27 -2.52 -1.36
CA ALA A 71 3.58 -1.77 -0.32
C ALA A 71 2.81 -2.70 0.63
N PHE A 72 2.13 -3.71 0.09
CA PHE A 72 1.47 -4.74 0.89
C PHE A 72 2.46 -5.45 1.82
N ILE A 73 3.58 -5.94 1.28
CA ILE A 73 4.62 -6.63 2.08
C ILE A 73 5.18 -5.72 3.19
N ILE A 74 5.47 -4.46 2.88
CA ILE A 74 5.98 -3.49 3.86
C ILE A 74 4.95 -3.26 4.98
N ILE A 75 3.68 -3.07 4.63
CA ILE A 75 2.62 -2.85 5.61
C ILE A 75 2.44 -4.08 6.50
N SER A 76 2.36 -5.29 5.92
CA SER A 76 2.21 -6.52 6.71
C SER A 76 3.40 -6.74 7.65
N TYR A 77 4.62 -6.42 7.21
CA TYR A 77 5.80 -6.47 8.07
C TYR A 77 5.73 -5.45 9.22
N LEU A 78 5.33 -4.21 8.94
CA LEU A 78 5.14 -3.18 9.97
C LEU A 78 4.07 -3.60 10.97
N GLN A 79 2.93 -4.14 10.52
CA GLN A 79 1.89 -4.64 11.41
C GLN A 79 2.42 -5.73 12.35
N GLN A 80 3.19 -6.69 11.83
CA GLN A 80 3.77 -7.75 12.64
C GLN A 80 4.74 -7.19 13.69
N PHE A 81 5.53 -6.18 13.33
CA PHE A 81 6.44 -5.49 14.26
C PHE A 81 5.70 -4.74 15.38
N PHE A 82 4.55 -4.12 15.09
CA PHE A 82 3.76 -3.42 16.11
C PHE A 82 2.86 -4.35 16.93
N ALA A 83 2.60 -5.57 16.44
CA ALA A 83 1.83 -6.60 17.12
C ALA A 83 2.66 -7.44 18.12
N SER A 84 3.98 -7.47 17.97
CA SER A 84 4.95 -8.13 18.88
C SER A 84 5.35 -7.26 20.07
#